data_AF-A0A341EQ94-F1
#
_entry.id   AF-A0A341EQ94-F1
#
_cell.length_a   1.000
_cell.length_b   1.000
_cell.length_c   1.000
_cell.angle_alpha   90.00
_cell.angle_beta   90.00
_cell.angle_gamma   90.00
#
_symmetry.space_group_name_H-M   'P 1'
#
loop_
_entity.id
_entity.type
_entity.pdbx_description
1 polymer ?
#
loop_
_entity_poly.entity_id
_entity_poly.type
_entity_poly.pdbx_seq_one_letter_code
_entity_poly.pdbx_strand_id
1 'polypeptide(L)'
;MEDVGTFLVAQPGYEAVRRLLRFGGVSFSDFLQSLDDLPDRTRLALSELHLPWVELREDPDGQYSLICEAPLVGYGYLMMGVLRAMADDYGALVLLEHCGRSDGIEVLKIILVEAEFSEGRRFELGARA
;
A
#
# COMPACT_ATOMS: atom_id res chain seq x y z
N MET A 1 11.58 -7.75 -5.94
CA MET A 1 11.32 -6.74 -4.88
C MET A 1 9.86 -6.79 -4.44
N GLU A 2 8.93 -7.18 -5.32
CA GLU A 2 7.54 -7.46 -4.95
C GLU A 2 7.39 -8.39 -3.75
N ASP A 3 8.10 -9.53 -3.75
CA ASP A 3 8.06 -10.46 -2.61
C ASP A 3 8.45 -9.82 -1.28
N VAL A 4 9.34 -8.82 -1.28
CA VAL A 4 9.73 -8.08 -0.08
C VAL A 4 8.55 -7.26 0.43
N GLY A 5 7.84 -6.57 -0.46
CA GLY A 5 6.63 -5.83 -0.12
C GLY A 5 5.56 -6.73 0.47
N THR A 6 5.30 -7.88 -0.16
CA THR A 6 4.36 -8.88 0.35
C THR A 6 4.81 -9.43 1.71
N PHE A 7 6.09 -9.74 1.88
CA PHE A 7 6.66 -10.26 3.12
C PHE A 7 6.48 -9.30 4.30
N LEU A 8 6.68 -7.99 4.10
CA LEU A 8 6.52 -6.96 5.14
C LEU A 8 5.10 -6.91 5.72
N VAL A 9 4.08 -7.30 4.95
CA VAL A 9 2.67 -7.25 5.36
C VAL A 9 2.17 -8.62 5.83
N ALA A 10 2.61 -9.70 5.18
CA ALA A 10 2.09 -11.03 5.41
C ALA A 10 2.77 -11.76 6.59
N GLN A 11 4.04 -11.44 6.90
CA GLN A 11 4.81 -12.19 7.87
C GLN A 11 4.45 -11.79 9.33
N PRO A 12 4.19 -12.75 10.24
CA PRO A 12 3.83 -12.46 11.63
C PRO A 12 4.85 -11.61 12.40
N GLY A 13 6.14 -11.70 12.05
CA GLY A 13 7.21 -10.90 12.66
C GLY A 13 7.11 -9.39 12.36
N TYR A 14 6.28 -8.98 11.40
CA TYR A 14 6.14 -7.60 10.94
C TYR A 14 4.70 -7.07 11.10
N GLU A 15 3.92 -7.60 12.04
CA GLU A 15 2.54 -7.16 12.27
C GLU A 15 2.40 -5.64 12.49
N ALA A 16 3.40 -4.99 13.09
CA ALA A 16 3.40 -3.53 13.26
C ALA A 16 3.29 -2.77 11.93
N VAL A 17 3.94 -3.26 10.86
CA VAL A 17 3.89 -2.66 9.52
C VAL A 17 2.48 -2.82 8.94
N ARG A 18 1.92 -4.04 9.01
CA ARG A 18 0.54 -4.30 8.60
C ARG A 18 -0.44 -3.38 9.35
N ARG A 19 -0.28 -3.25 10.67
CA ARG A 19 -1.14 -2.39 11.50
C ARG A 19 -1.03 -0.92 11.09
N LEU A 20 0.20 -0.42 10.88
CA LEU A 20 0.46 0.94 10.38
C LEU A 20 -0.26 1.22 9.06
N LEU A 21 -0.22 0.26 8.13
CA LEU A 21 -0.90 0.37 6.86
C LEU A 21 -2.43 0.34 7.03
N ARG A 22 -2.95 -0.53 7.91
CA ARG A 22 -4.39 -0.61 8.23
C ARG A 22 -4.96 0.62 8.91
N PHE A 23 -4.14 1.43 9.58
CA PHE A 23 -4.58 2.74 10.08
C PHE A 23 -4.96 3.71 8.95
N GLY A 24 -4.56 3.43 7.70
CA GLY A 24 -4.87 4.27 6.55
C GLY A 24 -6.34 4.32 6.16
N GLY A 25 -7.16 3.34 6.54
CA GLY A 25 -8.56 3.35 6.14
C GLY A 25 -9.35 2.10 6.53
N VAL A 26 -10.68 2.21 6.52
CA VAL A 26 -11.58 1.09 6.86
C VAL A 26 -11.85 0.19 5.66
N SER A 27 -11.85 0.74 4.45
CA SER A 27 -11.90 -0.01 3.17
C SER A 27 -10.55 0.04 2.43
N PHE A 28 -10.40 -0.79 1.39
CA PHE A 28 -9.21 -0.74 0.54
C PHE A 28 -9.09 0.61 -0.20
N SER A 29 -10.22 1.19 -0.64
CA SER A 29 -10.24 2.50 -1.28
C SER A 29 -9.81 3.63 -0.33
N ASP A 30 -10.30 3.61 0.91
CA ASP A 30 -9.85 4.57 1.93
C ASP A 30 -8.34 4.44 2.18
N PHE A 31 -7.85 3.20 2.24
CA PHE A 31 -6.42 2.92 2.36
C PHE A 31 -5.64 3.49 1.19
N LEU A 32 -6.08 3.30 -0.06
CA LEU A 32 -5.44 3.89 -1.24
C LEU A 32 -5.37 5.41 -1.11
N GLN A 33 -6.50 6.07 -0.81
CA GLN A 33 -6.56 7.53 -0.67
C GLN A 33 -5.65 8.07 0.45
N SER A 34 -5.31 7.24 1.44
CA SER A 34 -4.40 7.60 2.53
C SER A 34 -2.90 7.43 2.22
N LEU A 35 -2.54 6.94 1.03
CA LEU A 35 -1.16 6.59 0.70
C LEU A 35 -0.26 7.82 0.62
N ASP A 36 -0.77 8.96 0.21
CA ASP A 36 -0.02 10.23 0.13
C ASP A 36 0.53 10.64 1.50
N ASP A 37 -0.22 10.34 2.55
CA ASP A 37 0.16 10.60 3.95
C ASP A 37 1.04 9.49 4.55
N LEU A 38 1.28 8.37 3.84
CA LEU A 38 2.04 7.24 4.38
C LEU A 38 3.47 7.61 4.81
N PRO A 39 4.25 8.41 4.05
CA PRO A 39 5.58 8.82 4.48
C PRO A 39 5.56 9.59 5.80
N ASP A 40 4.64 10.54 5.97
CA ASP A 40 4.54 11.34 7.20
C ASP A 40 3.98 10.52 8.36
N ARG A 41 2.98 9.67 8.11
CA ARG A 41 2.44 8.70 9.08
C ARG A 41 3.52 7.75 9.59
N THR A 42 4.41 7.30 8.71
CA THR A 42 5.53 6.43 9.09
C THR A 42 6.54 7.18 9.93
N ARG A 43 6.87 8.43 9.60
CA ARG A 43 7.79 9.26 10.41
C ARG A 43 7.27 9.48 11.83
N LEU A 44 5.95 9.63 11.99
CA LEU A 44 5.33 9.78 13.31
C LEU A 44 5.35 8.47 14.13
N ALA A 45 5.19 7.32 13.48
CA ALA A 45 5.17 6.03 14.15
C ALA A 45 6.56 5.42 14.38
N LEU A 46 7.51 5.69 13.49
CA LEU A 46 8.84 5.10 13.40
C LEU A 46 9.83 6.16 12.91
N SER A 47 10.39 6.96 13.84
CA SER A 47 11.25 8.12 13.51
C SER A 47 12.44 7.80 12.63
N GLU A 48 13.00 6.58 12.73
CA GLU A 48 14.17 6.17 11.97
C GLU A 48 13.82 5.66 10.55
N LEU A 49 12.53 5.39 10.26
CA LEU A 49 12.09 4.87 8.98
C LEU A 49 11.58 6.01 8.08
N HIS A 50 12.37 6.32 7.05
CA HIS A 50 12.05 7.34 6.06
C HIS A 50 11.62 6.66 4.76
N LEU A 51 10.32 6.69 4.47
CA LEU A 51 9.81 6.17 3.21
C LEU A 51 9.95 7.21 2.08
N PRO A 52 10.28 6.77 0.85
CA PRO A 52 10.17 7.59 -0.34
C PRO A 52 8.76 8.17 -0.53
N TRP A 53 8.69 9.26 -1.28
CA TRP A 53 7.43 9.94 -1.55
C TRP A 53 6.56 9.11 -2.50
N VAL A 54 5.26 9.13 -2.24
CA VAL A 54 4.25 8.50 -3.09
C VAL A 54 3.06 9.45 -3.25
N GLU A 55 2.41 9.40 -4.42
CA GLU A 55 1.18 10.16 -4.71
C GLU A 55 0.20 9.24 -5.43
N LEU A 56 -1.02 9.15 -4.92
CA LEU A 56 -2.13 8.51 -5.56
C LEU A 56 -2.86 9.52 -6.45
N ARG A 57 -3.07 9.16 -7.71
CA ARG A 57 -3.99 9.86 -8.59
C ARG A 57 -5.17 8.96 -8.90
N GLU A 58 -6.36 9.52 -8.88
CA GLU A 58 -7.58 8.87 -9.34
C GLU A 58 -7.89 9.34 -10.75
N ASP A 59 -8.04 8.38 -11.67
CA ASP A 59 -8.44 8.61 -13.04
C ASP A 59 -9.98 8.70 -13.14
N PRO A 60 -10.56 9.42 -14.12
CA PRO A 60 -12.01 9.62 -14.23
C PRO A 60 -12.84 8.34 -14.39
N ASP A 61 -12.21 7.22 -14.73
CA ASP A 61 -12.84 5.90 -14.88
C ASP A 61 -12.79 5.06 -13.59
N GLY A 62 -12.39 5.67 -12.47
CA GLY A 62 -12.34 5.02 -11.15
C GLY A 62 -11.11 4.12 -10.95
N GLN A 63 -10.11 4.25 -11.82
CA GLN A 63 -8.81 3.60 -11.67
C GLN A 63 -7.85 4.51 -10.92
N TYR A 64 -6.78 3.94 -10.38
CA TYR A 64 -5.77 4.71 -9.68
C TYR A 64 -4.39 4.52 -10.29
N SER A 65 -3.58 5.56 -10.18
CA SER A 65 -2.15 5.52 -10.48
C SER A 65 -1.39 5.91 -9.22
N LEU A 66 -0.59 4.98 -8.68
CA LEU A 66 0.35 5.29 -7.60
C LEU A 66 1.70 5.65 -8.20
N ILE A 67 2.07 6.92 -8.03
CA ILE A 67 3.35 7.48 -8.41
C ILE A 67 4.32 7.25 -7.25
N CYS A 68 5.48 6.69 -7.56
CA CYS A 68 6.51 6.32 -6.60
C CYS A 68 7.81 7.03 -6.95
N GLU A 69 8.15 8.11 -6.25
CA GLU A 69 9.41 8.84 -6.45
C GLU A 69 10.45 8.33 -5.46
N ALA A 70 11.44 7.58 -5.97
CA ALA A 70 12.46 6.98 -5.12
C ALA A 70 13.82 6.89 -5.82
N PRO A 71 14.92 7.16 -5.10
CA PRO A 71 16.26 6.91 -5.63
C PRO A 71 16.50 5.42 -5.90
N LEU A 72 15.82 4.54 -5.15
CA LEU A 72 15.91 3.09 -5.25
C LEU A 72 15.19 2.56 -6.50
N VAL A 73 15.86 1.68 -7.25
CA VAL A 73 15.24 0.92 -8.34
C VAL A 73 14.41 -0.23 -7.81
N GLY A 74 13.16 -0.33 -8.28
CA GLY A 74 12.22 -1.38 -7.93
C GLY A 74 11.28 -1.00 -6.78
N TYR A 75 11.29 0.26 -6.33
CA TYR A 75 10.38 0.71 -5.27
C TYR A 75 8.91 0.57 -5.68
N GLY A 76 8.60 0.72 -6.98
CA GLY A 76 7.26 0.41 -7.51
C GLY A 76 6.92 -1.06 -7.31
N TYR A 77 7.83 -2.00 -7.59
CA TYR A 77 7.57 -3.41 -7.29
C TYR A 77 7.40 -3.69 -5.79
N LEU A 78 8.17 -3.03 -4.91
CA LEU A 78 7.96 -3.12 -3.47
C LEU A 78 6.53 -2.70 -3.10
N MET A 79 6.09 -1.54 -3.58
CA MET A 79 4.75 -1.03 -3.33
C MET A 79 3.68 -1.94 -3.94
N MET A 80 3.90 -2.53 -5.11
CA MET A 80 3.00 -3.52 -5.70
C MET A 80 2.78 -4.72 -4.76
N GLY A 81 3.85 -5.23 -4.15
CA GLY A 81 3.77 -6.33 -3.19
C GLY A 81 3.02 -5.96 -1.91
N VAL A 82 3.23 -4.73 -1.41
CA VAL A 82 2.49 -4.17 -0.28
C VAL A 82 1.01 -4.05 -0.61
N LEU A 83 0.67 -3.42 -1.74
CA LEU A 83 -0.70 -3.22 -2.19
C LEU A 83 -1.44 -4.55 -2.38
N ARG A 84 -0.79 -5.56 -2.97
CA ARG A 84 -1.35 -6.91 -3.12
C ARG A 84 -1.71 -7.52 -1.77
N ALA A 85 -0.74 -7.56 -0.86
CA ALA A 85 -0.93 -8.14 0.46
C ALA A 85 -1.96 -7.38 1.31
N MET A 86 -2.06 -6.07 1.12
CA MET A 86 -3.09 -5.24 1.76
C MET A 86 -4.46 -5.48 1.12
N ALA A 87 -4.57 -5.62 -0.20
CA ALA A 87 -5.84 -5.97 -0.85
C ALA A 87 -6.38 -7.30 -0.30
N ASP A 88 -5.54 -8.32 -0.20
CA ASP A 88 -5.88 -9.59 0.46
C ASP A 88 -6.24 -9.39 1.94
N ASP A 89 -5.57 -8.46 2.64
CA ASP A 89 -5.94 -8.10 4.00
C ASP A 89 -7.37 -7.54 4.04
N TYR A 90 -7.70 -6.57 3.19
CA TYR A 90 -9.01 -5.93 3.11
C TYR A 90 -10.10 -6.85 2.52
N GLY A 91 -9.72 -7.93 1.83
CA GLY A 91 -10.65 -8.79 1.11
C GLY A 91 -11.02 -8.24 -0.28
N ALA A 92 -10.26 -7.31 -0.82
CA ALA A 92 -10.49 -6.68 -2.12
C ALA A 92 -9.77 -7.42 -3.25
N LEU A 93 -10.40 -7.48 -4.44
CA LEU A 93 -9.79 -7.97 -5.66
C LEU A 93 -9.27 -6.79 -6.50
N VAL A 94 -7.96 -6.78 -6.75
CA VAL A 94 -7.28 -5.72 -7.49
C VAL A 94 -6.41 -6.27 -8.61
N LEU A 95 -6.33 -5.53 -9.71
CA LEU A 95 -5.30 -5.70 -10.72
C LEU A 95 -4.24 -4.63 -10.54
N LEU A 96 -2.98 -5.05 -10.53
CA LEU A 96 -1.82 -4.18 -10.38
C LEU A 96 -0.91 -4.35 -11.59
N GLU A 97 -0.49 -3.24 -12.17
CA GLU A 97 0.43 -3.21 -13.31
C GLU A 97 1.55 -2.20 -13.04
N HIS A 98 2.80 -2.60 -13.28
CA HIS A 98 3.94 -1.68 -13.21
C HIS A 98 4.14 -1.07 -14.59
N CYS A 99 3.98 0.25 -14.69
CA CYS A 99 3.99 0.97 -15.96
C CYS A 99 5.39 1.48 -16.37
N GLY A 100 6.44 0.96 -15.73
CA GLY A 100 7.82 1.32 -16.01
C GLY A 100 8.39 2.41 -15.09
N ARG A 101 9.54 2.93 -15.48
CA ARG A 101 10.33 3.92 -14.73
C ARG A 101 10.83 5.03 -15.65
N SER A 102 10.72 6.28 -15.22
CA SER A 102 11.37 7.44 -15.85
C SER A 102 11.83 8.42 -14.77
N ASP A 103 13.03 8.98 -14.90
CA ASP A 103 13.55 10.06 -14.03
C ASP A 103 13.45 9.80 -12.52
N GLY A 104 13.64 8.54 -12.09
CA GLY A 104 13.54 8.17 -10.67
C GLY A 104 12.12 7.94 -10.15
N ILE A 105 11.13 8.02 -11.05
CA ILE A 105 9.72 7.79 -10.77
C ILE A 105 9.31 6.46 -11.39
N GLU A 106 8.69 5.60 -10.57
CA GLU A 106 7.99 4.39 -11.00
C GLU A 106 6.48 4.61 -10.85
N VAL A 107 5.67 4.06 -11.75
CA VAL A 107 4.20 4.20 -11.70
C VAL A 107 3.55 2.84 -11.62
N LEU A 108 2.61 2.69 -10.69
CA LEU A 108 1.74 1.52 -10.60
C LEU A 108 0.33 1.90 -10.98
N LYS A 109 -0.24 1.18 -11.92
CA LYS A 109 -1.67 1.23 -12.20
C LYS A 109 -2.41 0.25 -11.31
N ILE A 110 -3.52 0.70 -10.73
CA ILE A 110 -4.34 -0.03 -9.78
C ILE A 110 -5.79 0.00 -10.28
N ILE A 111 -6.36 -1.18 -10.50
CA ILE A 111 -7.77 -1.33 -10.87
C ILE A 111 -8.45 -2.12 -9.76
N LEU A 112 -9.33 -1.46 -9.02
CA LEU A 112 -10.20 -2.12 -8.04
C LEU A 112 -11.34 -2.81 -8.79
N VAL A 113 -11.30 -4.14 -8.84
CA VAL A 113 -12.31 -4.94 -9.55
C VAL A 113 -13.52 -5.18 -8.66
N GLU A 114 -13.29 -5.52 -7.40
CA GLU A 114 -14.32 -5.75 -6.39
C GLU A 114 -13.77 -5.38 -5.01
N ALA A 115 -14.50 -4.58 -4.25
CA ALA A 115 -14.09 -4.09 -2.94
C ALA A 115 -14.29 -5.14 -1.83
N GLU A 116 -15.31 -5.98 -1.97
CA GLU A 116 -15.67 -7.01 -0.98
C GLU A 116 -15.68 -8.42 -1.62
N PHE A 117 -14.54 -8.80 -2.21
CA PHE A 117 -14.42 -10.06 -2.94
C PHE A 117 -14.34 -11.28 -2.01
N SER A 118 -13.72 -11.13 -0.83
CA SER A 118 -13.55 -12.20 0.16
C SER A 118 -13.54 -11.67 1.59
N GLU A 119 -13.65 -12.54 2.58
CA GLU A 119 -13.52 -12.13 3.99
C GLU A 119 -12.10 -11.65 4.28
N GLY A 120 -11.95 -10.36 4.56
CA GLY A 120 -10.68 -9.75 4.94
C GLY A 120 -10.17 -10.21 6.31
N ARG A 121 -8.87 -10.07 6.54
CA ARG A 121 -8.25 -10.32 7.85
C ARG A 121 -8.76 -9.32 8.89
N ARG A 122 -9.21 -9.83 10.04
CA ARG A 122 -9.67 -8.99 11.16
C ARG A 122 -8.62 -7.96 11.57
N PHE A 123 -9.09 -6.77 11.95
CA PHE A 123 -8.25 -5.68 12.43
C PHE A 123 -8.89 -5.03 13.66
N GLU A 124 -8.12 -4.90 14.74
CA GLU A 124 -8.50 -4.18 15.96
C GLU A 124 -7.53 -3.00 16.15
N LEU A 125 -8.08 -1.78 16.19
CA LEU A 125 -7.29 -0.53 16.28
C LEU A 125 -6.38 -0.47 17.52
N GLY A 126 -6.72 -1.17 18.61
CA GLY A 126 -5.91 -1.26 19.81
C GLY A 126 -6.03 -2.62 20.48
N ALA A 127 -5.01 -3.01 21.24
CA ALA A 127 -5.18 -4.09 22.20
C ALA A 127 -6.21 -3.62 23.24
N ARG A 128 -7.23 -4.43 23.52
CA ARG A 128 -8.10 -4.16 24.67
C ARG A 128 -7.21 -4.09 25.92
N ALA A 129 -7.36 -3.01 26.69
CA ALA A 129 -6.67 -2.79 27.96
C ALA A 129 -6.98 -3.90 28.97
#